data_AF-A0A397S6Y7-F1
#
_entry.id   AF-A0A397S6Y7-F1
#
_cell.length_a   1.000
_cell.length_b   1.000
_cell.length_c   1.000
_cell.angle_alpha   90.00
_cell.angle_beta   90.00
_cell.angle_gamma   90.00
#
_symmetry.space_group_name_H-M   'P 1'
#
loop_
_entity.id
_entity.type
_entity.pdbx_description
1 polymer ?
#
loop_
_entity_poly.entity_id
_entity_poly.type
_entity_poly.pdbx_seq_one_letter_code
_entity_poly.pdbx_strand_id
1 'polypeptide(L)'
;MTDYNNLFENEEKYSKIIKYLNENPIDNLEFNPKKGYILIDYNPKVKSKNDGDTLHSLPKFFDIRFMDKLAGDKKEAIEIMEYFKKTNKGALKENLMNYLKKTDLSMEKLGKEACVSKQTISKIINGQLTPRKKTIFGLAFAFKLNLKETEELLSYGGYTFNPTDPFDVVVEGAITYGYDLEETNYILEKLNLDTFGIK
;
A
#
# COMPACT_ATOMS: atom_id res chain seq x y z
N MET A 1 -24.61 9.35 -6.55
CA MET A 1 -23.93 9.08 -5.27
C MET A 1 -24.46 7.75 -4.79
N THR A 2 -23.57 6.77 -4.68
CA THR A 2 -23.84 5.41 -4.27
C THR A 2 -24.43 5.42 -2.87
N ASP A 3 -25.58 4.75 -2.71
CA ASP A 3 -26.22 4.60 -1.40
C ASP A 3 -25.66 3.37 -0.70
N TYR A 4 -24.56 3.56 0.05
CA TYR A 4 -23.89 2.48 0.75
C TYR A 4 -24.77 1.81 1.82
N ASN A 5 -25.80 2.49 2.35
CA ASN A 5 -26.67 1.89 3.36
C ASN A 5 -27.54 0.79 2.77
N ASN A 6 -28.03 0.96 1.54
CA ASN A 6 -28.86 -0.04 0.86
C ASN A 6 -28.04 -1.22 0.28
N LEU A 7 -26.72 -1.07 0.11
CA LEU A 7 -25.88 -2.14 -0.42
C LEU A 7 -25.63 -3.29 0.58
N PHE A 8 -25.75 -2.99 1.88
CA PHE A 8 -25.45 -3.91 2.99
C PHE A 8 -26.65 -4.06 3.95
N GLU A 9 -27.88 -3.96 3.44
CA GLU A 9 -29.11 -3.95 4.23
C GLU A 9 -29.11 -5.00 5.36
N ASN A 10 -29.44 -4.56 6.57
CA ASN A 10 -29.57 -5.36 7.80
C ASN A 10 -28.28 -6.01 8.34
N GLU A 11 -27.10 -5.64 7.84
CA GLU A 11 -25.82 -6.20 8.33
C GLU A 11 -25.08 -5.20 9.25
N GLU A 12 -25.42 -5.20 10.55
CA GLU A 12 -24.75 -4.37 11.58
C GLU A 12 -23.22 -4.50 11.53
N LYS A 13 -22.75 -5.69 11.13
CA LYS A 13 -21.35 -6.04 10.86
C LYS A 13 -20.63 -5.03 9.95
N TYR A 14 -21.30 -4.47 8.94
CA TYR A 14 -20.71 -3.55 7.97
C TYR A 14 -20.94 -2.06 8.30
N SER A 15 -21.56 -1.75 9.43
CA SER A 15 -21.83 -0.36 9.86
C SER A 15 -20.60 0.54 9.87
N LYS A 16 -19.44 0.02 10.31
CA LYS A 16 -18.18 0.78 10.35
C LYS A 16 -17.66 1.11 8.95
N ILE A 17 -17.65 0.13 8.04
CA ILE A 17 -17.21 0.39 6.67
C ILE A 17 -18.20 1.28 5.92
N ILE A 18 -19.51 1.13 6.14
CA ILE A 18 -20.54 2.02 5.58
C ILE A 18 -20.31 3.46 6.03
N LYS A 19 -20.10 3.68 7.34
CA LYS A 19 -19.78 5.01 7.87
C LYS A 19 -18.53 5.59 7.19
N TYR A 20 -17.47 4.80 7.07
CA TYR A 20 -16.24 5.23 6.43
C TYR A 20 -16.43 5.58 4.95
N LEU A 21 -17.16 4.77 4.18
CA LEU A 21 -17.43 5.05 2.76
C LEU A 21 -18.32 6.29 2.57
N ASN A 22 -19.25 6.56 3.49
CA ASN A 22 -20.01 7.81 3.49
C ASN A 22 -19.10 9.04 3.73
N GLU A 23 -18.07 8.91 4.57
CA GLU A 23 -17.07 9.96 4.83
C GLU A 23 -15.98 10.04 3.72
N ASN A 24 -15.88 9.00 2.88
CA ASN A 24 -14.91 8.84 1.80
C ASN A 24 -15.59 8.31 0.51
N PRO A 25 -16.51 9.06 -0.10
CA PRO A 25 -17.36 8.54 -1.18
C PRO A 25 -16.56 8.23 -2.46
N ILE A 26 -16.68 6.99 -2.94
CA ILE A 26 -15.87 6.50 -4.08
C ILE A 26 -16.29 7.09 -5.45
N ASP A 27 -17.54 7.52 -5.59
CA ASP A 27 -18.07 8.05 -6.86
C ASP A 27 -17.48 9.43 -7.22
N ASN A 28 -17.00 10.16 -6.22
CA ASN A 28 -16.55 11.55 -6.32
C ASN A 28 -15.17 11.71 -5.68
N LEU A 29 -14.27 10.75 -5.89
CA LEU A 29 -12.90 10.84 -5.40
C LEU A 29 -12.15 11.92 -6.19
N GLU A 30 -12.15 13.13 -5.68
CA GLU A 30 -11.23 14.17 -6.11
C GLU A 30 -9.89 14.00 -5.41
N PHE A 31 -8.82 14.36 -6.12
CA PHE A 31 -7.49 14.42 -5.52
C PHE A 31 -7.50 15.41 -4.36
N ASN A 32 -7.45 14.89 -3.13
CA ASN A 32 -7.37 15.71 -1.92
C ASN A 32 -5.91 15.75 -1.43
N PRO A 33 -5.18 16.87 -1.64
CA PRO A 33 -3.79 16.98 -1.22
C PRO A 33 -3.60 16.95 0.31
N LYS A 34 -4.67 17.01 1.11
CA LYS A 34 -4.62 16.86 2.58
C LYS A 34 -4.81 15.42 3.05
N LYS A 35 -5.43 14.55 2.25
CA LYS A 35 -5.45 13.08 2.45
C LYS A 35 -4.31 12.38 1.72
N GLY A 36 -3.62 13.11 0.84
CA GLY A 36 -2.38 12.70 0.20
C GLY A 36 -1.16 13.15 1.02
N TYR A 37 -0.35 12.17 1.40
CA TYR A 37 1.01 12.38 1.87
C TYR A 37 1.74 13.42 1.01
N ILE A 38 2.12 14.53 1.66
CA ILE A 38 3.10 15.57 1.32
C ILE A 38 3.42 15.75 -0.19
N LEU A 39 2.81 16.75 -0.82
CA LEU A 39 3.53 17.61 -1.76
C LEU A 39 4.33 18.62 -0.93
N ILE A 40 5.66 18.52 -0.88
CA ILE A 40 6.45 19.62 -0.35
C ILE A 40 6.47 20.68 -1.44
N ASP A 41 5.96 21.88 -1.13
CA ASP A 41 6.32 23.09 -1.86
C ASP A 41 7.85 23.23 -1.83
N TYR A 42 8.54 22.68 -2.83
CA TYR A 42 9.97 22.93 -3.00
C TYR A 42 10.15 24.31 -3.61
N ASN A 43 10.51 25.28 -2.76
CA ASN A 43 10.97 26.60 -3.18
C ASN A 43 12.47 26.52 -3.54
N PRO A 44 12.85 26.66 -4.82
CA PRO A 44 14.20 26.34 -5.33
C PRO A 44 15.32 27.30 -4.89
N LYS A 45 15.12 28.14 -3.87
CA LYS A 45 16.05 29.21 -3.49
C LYS A 45 16.83 28.99 -2.19
N VAL A 46 16.68 27.86 -1.49
CA VAL A 46 17.47 27.61 -0.27
C VAL A 46 18.75 26.85 -0.63
N LYS A 47 19.85 27.59 -0.78
CA LYS A 47 21.20 27.00 -0.86
C LYS A 47 21.63 26.57 0.54
N SER A 48 21.65 25.27 0.82
CA SER A 48 22.35 24.74 1.98
C SER A 48 23.86 24.85 1.73
N LYS A 49 24.54 25.61 2.59
CA LYS A 49 26.01 25.66 2.67
C LYS A 49 26.44 24.61 3.70
N ASN A 50 27.37 23.76 3.27
CA ASN A 50 28.22 22.90 4.06
C ASN A 50 27.57 21.69 4.75
N ASP A 51 28.42 20.68 4.87
CA ASP A 51 28.41 19.52 5.77
C ASP A 51 27.94 18.19 5.15
N GLY A 52 28.93 17.29 5.08
CA GLY A 52 28.68 15.85 5.08
C GLY A 52 27.91 15.45 6.33
N ASP A 53 27.23 14.32 6.26
CA ASP A 53 26.25 13.80 7.24
C ASP A 53 24.82 14.33 7.05
N THR A 54 24.06 13.70 6.14
CA THR A 54 22.77 13.03 6.44
C THR A 54 22.09 12.54 5.16
N LEU A 55 22.52 11.37 4.67
CA LEU A 55 21.73 10.58 3.72
C LEU A 55 20.62 9.78 4.47
N HIS A 56 19.90 10.43 5.39
CA HIS A 56 18.89 9.79 6.25
C HIS A 56 17.50 10.45 6.21
N SER A 57 17.22 11.33 5.24
CA SER A 57 15.91 11.97 5.12
C SER A 57 15.43 12.19 3.69
N LEU A 58 15.83 11.33 2.75
CA LEU A 58 15.24 11.39 1.41
C LEU A 58 13.74 11.04 1.50
N PRO A 59 12.84 11.92 1.02
CA PRO A 59 11.40 11.73 1.16
C PRO A 59 10.94 10.43 0.51
N LYS A 60 10.11 9.70 1.24
CA LYS A 60 9.35 8.55 0.72
C LYS A 60 8.33 9.09 -0.29
N PHE A 61 8.67 9.21 -1.58
CA PHE A 61 7.90 8.74 -2.75
C PHE A 61 8.61 9.02 -4.09
N PHE A 62 8.55 8.01 -4.96
CA PHE A 62 9.23 7.88 -6.25
C PHE A 62 8.25 8.18 -7.42
N ASP A 63 8.17 9.43 -7.89
CA ASP A 63 7.67 9.71 -9.25
C ASP A 63 8.88 9.90 -10.18
N ILE A 64 8.94 9.16 -11.28
CA ILE A 64 9.98 9.31 -12.31
C ILE A 64 10.00 10.75 -12.87
N ARG A 65 8.84 11.41 -12.94
CA ARG A 65 8.68 12.81 -13.38
C ARG A 65 9.23 13.81 -12.35
N PHE A 66 9.33 13.40 -11.09
CA PHE A 66 9.96 14.19 -10.02
C PHE A 66 11.48 13.99 -10.02
N MET A 67 11.95 12.79 -10.38
CA MET A 67 13.38 12.45 -10.47
C MET A 67 14.09 13.10 -11.67
N ASP A 68 13.44 13.23 -12.84
CA ASP A 68 13.98 14.00 -13.98
C ASP A 68 14.24 15.48 -13.64
N LYS A 69 13.59 16.00 -12.59
CA LYS A 69 13.78 17.36 -12.07
C LYS A 69 14.79 17.47 -10.91
N LEU A 70 15.03 16.37 -10.19
CA LEU A 70 15.93 16.31 -9.02
C LEU A 70 17.35 15.87 -9.40
N ALA A 71 17.46 14.89 -10.28
CA ALA A 71 18.72 14.50 -10.87
C ALA A 71 19.06 15.52 -11.97
N GLY A 72 20.25 16.11 -11.92
CA GLY A 72 20.69 17.03 -12.96
C GLY A 72 20.81 16.35 -14.34
N ASP A 73 20.78 15.02 -14.36
CA ASP A 73 20.77 14.16 -15.52
C ASP A 73 19.99 12.85 -15.25
N LYS A 74 19.30 12.34 -16.28
CA LYS A 74 18.53 11.10 -16.29
C LYS A 74 19.32 9.88 -15.79
N LYS A 75 20.63 9.85 -16.03
CA LYS A 75 21.51 8.76 -15.57
C LYS A 75 21.57 8.68 -14.04
N GLU A 76 21.71 9.81 -13.37
CA GLU A 76 21.75 9.89 -11.91
C GLU A 76 20.39 9.51 -11.30
N ALA A 77 19.27 9.89 -11.92
CA ALA A 77 17.95 9.42 -11.52
C ALA A 77 17.82 7.90 -11.57
N ILE A 78 18.39 7.25 -12.60
CA ILE A 78 18.38 5.79 -12.75
C ILE A 78 19.21 5.12 -11.65
N GLU A 79 20.42 5.62 -11.38
CA GLU A 79 21.31 5.06 -10.35
C GLU A 79 20.68 5.18 -8.94
N ILE A 80 20.06 6.33 -8.64
CA ILE A 80 19.29 6.53 -7.42
C ILE A 80 18.13 5.52 -7.36
N MET A 81 17.34 5.38 -8.43
CA MET A 81 16.25 4.39 -8.48
C MET A 81 16.73 2.96 -8.23
N GLU A 82 17.87 2.55 -8.79
CA GLU A 82 18.41 1.21 -8.61
C GLU A 82 18.88 0.97 -7.17
N TYR A 83 19.56 1.96 -6.57
CA TYR A 83 19.97 1.91 -5.17
C TYR A 83 18.76 1.74 -4.25
N PHE A 84 17.73 2.57 -4.42
CA PHE A 84 16.51 2.52 -3.61
C PHE A 84 15.70 1.24 -3.82
N LYS A 85 15.57 0.75 -5.06
CA LYS A 85 14.94 -0.55 -5.32
C LYS A 85 15.68 -1.67 -4.59
N LYS A 86 17.02 -1.63 -4.58
CA LYS A 86 17.85 -2.65 -3.91
C LYS A 86 17.68 -2.60 -2.39
N THR A 87 17.74 -1.41 -1.78
CA THR A 87 17.59 -1.23 -0.32
C THR A 87 16.18 -1.61 0.14
N ASN A 88 15.15 -1.12 -0.55
CA ASN A 88 13.75 -1.41 -0.22
C ASN A 88 13.40 -2.89 -0.36
N LYS A 89 13.98 -3.58 -1.35
CA LYS A 89 13.77 -5.02 -1.53
C LYS A 89 14.39 -5.86 -0.41
N GLY A 90 15.52 -5.43 0.14
CA GLY A 90 16.10 -6.03 1.36
C GLY A 90 15.18 -5.84 2.57
N ALA A 91 14.73 -4.60 2.80
CA ALA A 91 13.84 -4.27 3.91
C ALA A 91 12.47 -4.99 3.82
N LEU A 92 11.90 -5.12 2.62
CA LEU A 92 10.66 -5.87 2.39
C LEU A 92 10.83 -7.33 2.81
N LYS A 93 11.91 -7.97 2.37
CA LYS A 93 12.22 -9.36 2.71
C LYS A 93 12.33 -9.55 4.23
N GLU A 94 13.11 -8.72 4.90
CA GLU A 94 13.32 -8.81 6.34
C GLU A 94 12.03 -8.64 7.14
N ASN A 95 11.22 -7.64 6.77
CA ASN A 95 9.93 -7.41 7.41
C ASN A 95 8.95 -8.58 7.20
N LEU A 96 8.83 -9.12 5.98
CA LEU A 96 8.00 -10.30 5.72
C LEU A 96 8.46 -11.53 6.51
N MET A 97 9.77 -11.74 6.63
CA MET A 97 10.31 -12.82 7.47
C MET A 97 10.00 -12.60 8.95
N ASN A 98 10.01 -11.36 9.43
CA ASN A 98 9.65 -11.04 10.81
C ASN A 98 8.16 -11.32 11.08
N TYR A 99 7.27 -10.98 10.14
CA TYR A 99 5.84 -11.30 10.26
C TYR A 99 5.59 -12.82 10.22
N LEU A 100 6.26 -13.56 9.34
CA LEU A 100 6.18 -15.03 9.30
C LEU A 100 6.58 -15.66 10.64
N LYS A 101 7.67 -15.20 11.25
CA LYS A 101 8.13 -15.69 12.56
C LYS A 101 7.14 -15.38 13.69
N LYS A 102 6.46 -14.23 13.63
CA LYS A 102 5.49 -13.79 14.66
C LYS A 102 4.14 -14.52 14.56
N THR A 103 3.75 -14.95 13.37
CA THR A 103 2.41 -15.48 13.09
C THR A 103 2.33 -17.00 13.02
N ASP A 104 3.47 -17.70 13.01
CA ASP A 104 3.60 -19.16 12.81
C ASP A 104 2.83 -19.68 11.58
N LEU A 105 2.66 -18.82 10.57
CA LEU A 105 1.94 -19.15 9.34
C LEU A 105 2.84 -19.96 8.40
N SER A 106 2.34 -21.12 7.98
CA SER A 106 2.97 -21.86 6.88
C SER A 106 2.83 -21.09 5.57
N MET A 107 3.77 -21.29 4.64
CA MET A 107 3.73 -20.67 3.32
C MET A 107 2.46 -20.99 2.52
N GLU A 108 1.84 -22.14 2.79
CA GLU A 108 0.59 -22.56 2.15
C GLU A 108 -0.62 -21.83 2.74
N LYS A 109 -0.68 -21.74 4.07
CA LYS A 109 -1.73 -20.98 4.77
C LYS A 109 -1.65 -19.49 4.43
N LEU A 110 -0.45 -18.92 4.43
CA LEU A 110 -0.22 -17.53 4.00
C LEU A 110 -0.69 -17.30 2.56
N GLY A 111 -0.43 -18.24 1.65
CA GLY A 111 -0.88 -18.13 0.26
C GLY A 111 -2.40 -18.12 0.12
N LYS A 112 -3.08 -18.97 0.90
CA LYS A 112 -4.54 -19.01 0.95
C LYS A 112 -5.12 -17.71 1.52
N GLU A 113 -4.63 -17.27 2.68
CA GLU A 113 -5.15 -16.08 3.37
C GLU A 113 -4.86 -14.77 2.61
N ALA A 114 -3.77 -14.72 1.84
CA ALA A 114 -3.41 -13.55 1.05
C ALA A 114 -4.02 -13.55 -0.37
N CYS A 115 -4.65 -14.64 -0.81
CA CYS A 115 -5.01 -14.90 -2.21
C CYS A 115 -3.81 -14.78 -3.17
N VAL A 116 -2.65 -15.31 -2.77
CA VAL A 116 -1.40 -15.26 -3.55
C VAL A 116 -0.78 -16.64 -3.61
N SER A 117 -0.32 -17.05 -4.81
CA SER A 117 0.34 -18.36 -4.94
C SER A 117 1.58 -18.47 -4.04
N LYS A 118 1.79 -19.64 -3.43
CA LYS A 118 2.99 -19.97 -2.63
C LYS A 118 4.29 -19.68 -3.39
N GLN A 119 4.29 -19.92 -4.71
CA GLN A 119 5.44 -19.67 -5.58
C GLN A 119 5.75 -18.17 -5.70
N THR A 120 4.71 -17.34 -5.85
CA THR A 120 4.82 -15.87 -5.87
C THR A 120 5.39 -15.38 -4.54
N ILE A 121 4.86 -15.85 -3.40
CA ILE A 121 5.34 -15.48 -2.06
C ILE A 121 6.80 -15.89 -1.89
N SER A 122 7.17 -17.11 -2.27
CA SER A 122 8.55 -17.58 -2.20
C SER A 122 9.51 -16.70 -3.00
N LYS A 123 9.13 -16.30 -4.22
CA LYS A 123 9.93 -15.37 -5.03
C LYS A 123 10.05 -13.99 -4.38
N ILE A 124 9.02 -13.50 -3.70
CA ILE A 124 9.07 -12.22 -2.97
C ILE A 124 10.05 -12.31 -1.80
N ILE A 125 9.92 -13.34 -0.95
CA ILE A 125 10.80 -13.56 0.22
C ILE A 125 12.25 -13.76 -0.22
N ASN A 126 12.49 -14.41 -1.35
CA ASN A 126 13.84 -14.61 -1.87
C ASN A 126 14.40 -13.40 -2.62
N GLY A 127 13.65 -12.29 -2.70
CA GLY A 127 14.07 -11.13 -3.47
C GLY A 127 14.24 -11.44 -4.95
N GLN A 128 13.42 -12.32 -5.51
CA GLN A 128 13.38 -12.62 -6.94
C GLN A 128 12.23 -11.90 -7.65
N LEU A 129 11.20 -11.49 -6.92
CA LEU A 129 10.03 -10.79 -7.46
C LEU A 129 9.70 -9.57 -6.61
N THR A 130 9.51 -8.42 -7.26
CA THR A 130 8.90 -7.25 -6.61
C THR A 130 7.38 -7.43 -6.61
N PRO A 131 6.71 -7.44 -5.44
CA PRO A 131 5.27 -7.62 -5.38
C PRO A 131 4.54 -6.45 -6.02
N ARG A 132 3.36 -6.74 -6.57
CA ARG A 132 2.40 -5.69 -6.93
C ARG A 132 1.74 -5.16 -5.66
N LYS A 133 1.21 -3.94 -5.71
CA LYS A 133 0.49 -3.32 -4.60
C LYS A 133 -0.62 -4.22 -4.01
N LYS A 134 -1.45 -4.80 -4.87
CA LYS A 134 -2.51 -5.76 -4.50
C LYS A 134 -1.97 -7.00 -3.77
N THR A 135 -0.78 -7.47 -4.13
CA THR A 135 -0.10 -8.56 -3.42
C THR A 135 0.32 -8.14 -2.01
N ILE A 136 0.80 -6.91 -1.84
CA ILE A 136 1.18 -6.38 -0.52
C ILE A 136 -0.06 -6.25 0.38
N PHE A 137 -1.18 -5.75 -0.15
CA PHE A 137 -2.43 -5.70 0.59
C PHE A 137 -2.92 -7.09 1.02
N GLY A 138 -2.87 -8.09 0.12
CA GLY A 138 -3.23 -9.46 0.47
C GLY A 138 -2.36 -10.01 1.61
N LEU A 139 -1.05 -9.74 1.57
CA LEU A 139 -0.15 -10.10 2.66
C LEU A 139 -0.47 -9.34 3.96
N ALA A 140 -0.86 -8.07 3.87
CA ALA A 140 -1.25 -7.28 5.03
C ALA A 140 -2.49 -7.87 5.74
N PHE A 141 -3.50 -8.30 4.98
CA PHE A 141 -4.65 -9.00 5.54
C PHE A 141 -4.27 -10.33 6.20
N ALA A 142 -3.45 -11.16 5.52
CA ALA A 142 -3.04 -12.46 6.05
C ALA A 142 -2.23 -12.33 7.34
N PHE A 143 -1.37 -11.31 7.44
CA PHE A 143 -0.63 -11.01 8.68
C PHE A 143 -1.44 -10.20 9.70
N LYS A 144 -2.68 -9.81 9.37
CA LYS A 144 -3.57 -8.99 10.21
C LYS A 144 -2.89 -7.68 10.65
N LEU A 145 -2.20 -7.03 9.71
CA LEU A 145 -1.50 -5.78 9.96
C LEU A 145 -2.49 -4.65 10.22
N ASN A 146 -2.11 -3.71 11.07
CA ASN A 146 -2.83 -2.45 11.18
C ASN A 146 -2.45 -1.48 10.03
N LEU A 147 -3.12 -0.33 9.97
CA LEU A 147 -2.93 0.66 8.91
C LEU A 147 -1.47 1.13 8.80
N LYS A 148 -0.83 1.48 9.93
CA LYS A 148 0.55 1.96 9.97
C LYS A 148 1.55 0.90 9.50
N GLU A 149 1.38 -0.34 9.96
CA GLU A 149 2.20 -1.48 9.52
C GLU A 149 2.03 -1.75 8.01
N THR A 150 0.80 -1.57 7.50
CA THR A 150 0.50 -1.73 6.07
C THR A 150 1.14 -0.63 5.23
N GLU A 151 1.05 0.64 5.65
CA GLU A 151 1.75 1.76 5.00
C GLU A 151 3.26 1.54 4.94
N GLU A 152 3.83 1.06 6.05
CA GLU A 152 5.25 0.72 6.10
C GLU A 152 5.59 -0.39 5.10
N LEU A 153 4.80 -1.46 5.05
CA LEU A 153 4.99 -2.57 4.12
C LEU A 153 4.86 -2.14 2.65
N LEU A 154 3.88 -1.27 2.34
CA LEU A 154 3.70 -0.67 1.02
C LEU A 154 4.92 0.17 0.62
N SER A 155 5.49 0.93 1.56
CA SER A 155 6.65 1.80 1.29
C SER A 155 7.87 1.00 0.83
N TYR A 156 8.08 -0.20 1.38
CA TYR A 156 9.13 -1.12 0.91
C TYR A 156 8.86 -1.67 -0.49
N GLY A 157 7.60 -1.71 -0.93
CA GLY A 157 7.22 -2.01 -2.31
C GLY A 157 7.29 -0.81 -3.26
N GLY A 158 7.49 0.41 -2.74
CA GLY A 158 7.40 1.65 -3.50
C GLY A 158 5.97 2.14 -3.73
N TYR A 159 5.02 1.75 -2.86
CA TYR A 159 3.61 2.11 -2.97
C TYR A 159 3.11 2.91 -1.76
N THR A 160 1.94 3.51 -1.91
CA THR A 160 1.14 4.17 -0.87
C THR A 160 -0.33 3.84 -1.07
N PHE A 161 -1.16 4.07 -0.06
CA PHE A 161 -2.59 4.20 -0.28
C PHE A 161 -2.87 5.33 -1.27
N ASN A 162 -3.68 5.04 -2.27
CA ASN A 162 -4.14 5.99 -3.27
C ASN A 162 -5.56 6.45 -2.93
N PRO A 163 -5.74 7.67 -2.41
CA PRO A 163 -7.05 8.15 -1.99
C PRO A 163 -8.03 8.38 -3.15
N THR A 164 -7.57 8.30 -4.41
CA THR A 164 -8.42 8.42 -5.60
C THR A 164 -8.73 7.09 -6.28
N ASP A 165 -8.19 5.98 -5.78
CA ASP A 165 -8.52 4.65 -6.27
C ASP A 165 -9.58 4.02 -5.35
N PRO A 166 -10.81 3.77 -5.85
CA PRO A 166 -11.88 3.16 -5.07
C PRO A 166 -11.47 1.86 -4.37
N PHE A 167 -10.63 1.05 -5.03
CA PHE A 167 -10.15 -0.21 -4.45
C PHE A 167 -9.32 0.05 -3.19
N ASP A 168 -8.40 1.02 -3.26
CA ASP A 168 -7.54 1.41 -2.16
C ASP A 168 -8.32 2.00 -0.98
N VAL A 169 -9.32 2.85 -1.25
CA VAL A 169 -10.18 3.44 -0.21
C VAL A 169 -10.91 2.33 0.55
N VAL A 170 -11.45 1.33 -0.15
CA VAL A 170 -12.11 0.19 0.49
C VAL A 170 -11.12 -0.63 1.32
N VAL A 171 -9.93 -0.92 0.78
CA VAL A 171 -8.89 -1.70 1.49
C VAL A 171 -8.38 -0.95 2.73
N GLU A 172 -8.18 0.36 2.64
CA GLU A 172 -7.78 1.21 3.76
C GLU A 172 -8.81 1.16 4.89
N GLY A 173 -10.09 1.34 4.55
CA GLY A 173 -11.20 1.22 5.50
C GLY A 173 -11.28 -0.18 6.11
N ALA A 174 -11.15 -1.22 5.29
CA ALA A 174 -11.19 -2.61 5.74
C ALA A 174 -10.11 -2.90 6.80
N ILE A 175 -8.86 -2.53 6.51
CA ILE A 175 -7.74 -2.68 7.44
C ILE A 175 -7.95 -1.85 8.71
N THR A 176 -8.42 -0.62 8.56
CA THR A 176 -8.66 0.30 9.69
C THR A 176 -9.65 -0.28 10.71
N TYR A 177 -10.68 -0.96 10.24
CA TYR A 177 -11.72 -1.54 11.09
C TYR A 177 -11.55 -3.03 11.38
N GLY A 178 -10.46 -3.64 10.89
CA GLY A 178 -10.10 -5.03 11.17
C GLY A 178 -10.93 -6.06 10.42
N TYR A 179 -11.46 -5.71 9.25
CA TYR A 179 -12.09 -6.67 8.35
C TYR A 179 -11.03 -7.60 7.74
N ASP A 180 -11.36 -8.87 7.59
CA ASP A 180 -10.51 -9.83 6.90
C ASP A 180 -10.66 -9.74 5.38
N LEU A 181 -9.86 -10.53 4.64
CA LEU A 181 -9.84 -10.49 3.18
C LEU A 181 -11.15 -10.99 2.57
N GLU A 182 -11.83 -11.94 3.21
CA GLU A 182 -13.11 -12.48 2.72
C GLU A 182 -14.21 -11.42 2.85
N GLU A 183 -14.29 -10.77 4.01
CA GLU A 183 -15.18 -9.64 4.25
C GLU A 183 -14.88 -8.48 3.30
N THR A 184 -13.61 -8.20 3.06
CA THR A 184 -13.17 -7.15 2.12
C THR A 184 -13.59 -7.48 0.69
N ASN A 185 -13.42 -8.73 0.25
CA ASN A 185 -13.89 -9.15 -1.07
C ASN A 185 -15.41 -8.99 -1.20
N TYR A 186 -16.19 -9.37 -0.18
CA TYR A 186 -17.63 -9.15 -0.18
C TYR A 186 -17.99 -7.66 -0.35
N ILE A 187 -17.32 -6.77 0.39
CA ILE A 187 -17.51 -5.32 0.28
C ILE A 187 -17.18 -4.83 -1.15
N LEU A 188 -16.04 -5.27 -1.70
CA LEU A 188 -15.62 -4.93 -3.06
C LEU A 188 -16.63 -5.40 -4.11
N GLU A 189 -17.17 -6.62 -3.98
CA GLU A 189 -18.19 -7.18 -4.89
C GLU A 189 -19.47 -6.37 -4.86
N LYS A 190 -19.97 -5.99 -3.67
CA LYS A 190 -21.17 -5.14 -3.54
C LYS A 190 -21.00 -3.78 -4.20
N LEU A 191 -19.76 -3.29 -4.28
CA LEU A 191 -19.41 -2.03 -4.93
C LEU A 191 -19.05 -2.19 -6.41
N ASN A 192 -19.14 -3.40 -6.97
CA ASN A 192 -18.71 -3.73 -8.34
C ASN A 192 -17.24 -3.37 -8.63
N LEU A 193 -16.35 -3.58 -7.65
CA LEU A 193 -14.91 -3.35 -7.75
C LEU A 193 -14.14 -4.67 -7.92
N ASP A 194 -12.90 -4.57 -8.42
CA ASP A 194 -12.00 -5.72 -8.55
C ASP A 194 -11.68 -6.36 -7.17
N THR A 195 -11.83 -7.68 -7.03
CA THR A 195 -11.53 -8.42 -5.78
C THR A 195 -10.11 -8.99 -5.74
N PHE A 196 -9.61 -9.39 -4.56
CA PHE A 196 -8.27 -10.00 -4.39
C PHE A 196 -8.08 -11.35 -5.10
N GLY A 197 -9.18 -11.97 -5.54
CA GLY A 197 -9.19 -13.22 -6.27
C GLY A 197 -9.92 -14.31 -5.50
N ILE A 198 -11.16 -14.57 -5.91
CA ILE A 198 -11.82 -15.87 -5.80
C ILE A 198 -12.37 -16.15 -7.20
N LYS A 199 -11.93 -17.25 -7.81
CA LYS A 199 -12.71 -17.98 -8.81
C LYS A 199 -12.78 -19.41 -8.34
#